data_AF-A0A2M8CYS1-F1
#
_entry.id   AF-A0A2M8CYS1-F1
#
_cell.length_a   1.000
_cell.length_b   1.000
_cell.length_c   1.000
_cell.angle_alpha   90.00
_cell.angle_beta   90.00
_cell.angle_gamma   90.00
#
_symmetry.space_group_name_H-M   'P 1'
#
loop_
_entity.id
_entity.type
_entity.pdbx_description
1 polymer ?
#
loop_
_entity_poly.entity_id
_entity_poly.type
_entity_poly.pdbx_seq_one_letter_code
_entity_poly.pdbx_strand_id
1 'polypeptide(L)'
;MKKLEPVVKQEKETRLSTSCEKDIEILARTIWGEARGEGQKGMLAVASVIMNRVRCGGWWGSTIQDVCRKPYQLEVVPENRTCC
;
A
#
# COMPACT_ATOMS: atom_id res chain seq x y z
N MET A 1 -9.76 46.00 -27.61
CA MET A 1 -10.24 45.60 -26.28
C MET A 1 -10.91 44.25 -26.39
N LYS A 2 -10.16 43.14 -26.24
CA LYS A 2 -10.77 41.82 -26.14
C LYS A 2 -11.05 41.58 -24.67
N LYS A 3 -12.34 41.46 -24.36
CA LYS A 3 -12.89 41.24 -23.02
C LYS A 3 -12.31 39.95 -22.46
N LEU A 4 -11.87 40.02 -21.22
CA LEU A 4 -11.45 38.89 -20.41
C LEU A 4 -12.61 37.90 -20.30
N GLU A 5 -12.37 36.64 -20.65
CA GLU A 5 -13.19 35.50 -20.25
C GLU A 5 -12.48 34.82 -19.06
N PRO A 6 -13.22 34.36 -18.04
CA PRO A 6 -12.65 33.92 -16.77
C PRO A 6 -11.86 32.62 -16.95
N VAL A 7 -10.62 32.60 -16.48
CA VAL A 7 -9.86 31.36 -16.29
C VAL A 7 -10.53 30.60 -15.16
N VAL A 8 -11.47 29.72 -15.51
CA VAL A 8 -12.03 28.71 -14.62
C VAL A 8 -10.85 27.85 -14.16
N LYS A 9 -10.49 27.99 -12.88
CA LYS A 9 -9.51 27.14 -12.22
C LYS A 9 -10.07 25.72 -12.21
N GLN A 10 -9.59 24.87 -13.10
CA GLN A 10 -9.94 23.46 -13.07
C GLN A 10 -9.17 22.81 -11.93
N GLU A 11 -9.75 22.84 -10.73
CA GLU A 11 -9.42 21.95 -9.63
C GLU A 11 -9.81 20.53 -10.06
N LYS A 12 -8.92 19.87 -10.81
CA LYS A 12 -9.09 18.46 -11.13
C LYS A 12 -8.63 17.66 -9.93
N GLU A 13 -9.57 17.40 -9.04
CA GLU A 13 -9.52 16.31 -8.07
C GLU A 13 -9.46 15.00 -8.85
N THR A 14 -8.25 14.64 -9.28
CA THR A 14 -8.00 13.44 -10.06
C THR A 14 -8.18 12.25 -9.13
N ARG A 15 -9.25 11.47 -9.31
CA ARG A 15 -9.35 10.10 -8.81
C ARG A 15 -8.15 9.32 -9.33
N LEU A 16 -7.09 9.26 -8.53
CA LEU A 16 -5.78 8.78 -8.95
C LEU A 16 -5.69 7.27 -8.66
N SER A 17 -5.91 6.48 -9.70
CA SER A 17 -5.54 5.06 -9.83
C SER A 17 -5.76 4.16 -8.60
N THR A 18 -6.90 3.45 -8.59
CA THR A 18 -7.29 2.43 -7.60
C THR A 18 -6.29 1.29 -7.35
N SER A 19 -5.23 1.16 -8.16
CA SER A 19 -4.21 0.11 -8.00
C SER A 19 -3.16 0.46 -6.93
N CYS A 20 -2.63 1.69 -6.92
CA CYS A 20 -1.60 2.06 -5.94
C CYS A 20 -2.19 2.21 -4.55
N GLU A 21 -3.42 2.72 -4.44
CA GLU A 21 -4.16 2.84 -3.19
C GLU A 21 -4.39 1.46 -2.54
N LYS A 22 -4.74 0.45 -3.35
CA LYS A 22 -4.89 -0.93 -2.88
C LYS A 22 -3.58 -1.53 -2.40
N ASP A 23 -2.48 -1.26 -3.10
CA ASP A 23 -1.16 -1.73 -2.69
C ASP A 23 -0.74 -1.11 -1.35
N ILE A 24 -1.03 0.18 -1.17
CA ILE A 24 -0.79 0.91 0.09
C ILE A 24 -1.67 0.32 1.21
N GLU A 25 -2.95 0.06 0.94
CA GLU A 25 -3.85 -0.55 1.92
C GLU A 25 -3.37 -1.94 2.35
N ILE A 26 -3.02 -2.79 1.37
CA ILE A 26 -2.48 -4.14 1.62
C ILE A 26 -1.19 -4.05 2.43
N LEU A 27 -0.25 -3.18 2.02
CA LEU A 27 1.01 -2.99 2.74
C LEU A 27 0.78 -2.54 4.19
N ALA A 28 -0.08 -1.54 4.40
CA ALA A 28 -0.37 -1.00 5.71
C ALA A 28 -1.02 -2.05 6.63
N ARG A 29 -2.00 -2.80 6.11
CA ARG A 29 -2.68 -3.88 6.85
C ARG A 29 -1.72 -5.00 7.22
N THR A 30 -0.80 -5.36 6.32
CA THR A 30 0.22 -6.37 6.59
C THR A 30 1.21 -5.92 7.66
N ILE A 31 1.71 -4.68 7.59
CA ILE A 31 2.61 -4.13 8.62
C ILE A 31 1.90 -4.09 9.99
N TRP A 32 0.63 -3.70 10.00
CA TRP A 32 -0.16 -3.67 11.22
C TRP A 32 -0.38 -5.07 11.81
N GLY A 33 -0.74 -6.05 10.98
CA GLY A 33 -0.92 -7.45 11.43
C GLY A 33 0.35 -8.02 12.08
N GLU A 34 1.50 -7.77 11.47
CA GLU A 34 2.78 -8.34 11.92
C GLU A 34 3.41 -7.60 13.11
N ALA A 35 3.17 -6.29 13.26
CA ALA A 35 3.95 -5.46 14.17
C ALA A 35 3.15 -4.41 14.98
N ARG A 36 1.81 -4.55 15.13
CA ARG A 36 0.98 -3.56 15.87
C ARG A 36 1.36 -3.30 17.33
N GLY A 37 2.22 -4.12 17.94
CA GLY A 37 2.74 -3.95 19.31
C GLY A 37 4.21 -3.53 19.40
N GLU A 38 4.96 -3.56 18.31
CA GLU A 38 6.43 -3.39 18.30
C GLU A 38 6.88 -1.92 18.19
N GLY A 39 5.92 -0.99 18.10
CA GLY A 39 6.16 0.42 17.85
C GLY A 39 6.72 0.71 16.45
N GLN A 40 7.13 1.95 16.24
CA GLN A 40 7.52 2.44 14.91
C GLN A 40 8.70 1.67 14.30
N LYS A 41 9.66 1.25 15.14
CA LYS A 41 10.85 0.50 14.68
C LYS A 41 10.47 -0.88 14.14
N GLY A 42 9.59 -1.62 14.83
CA GLY A 42 9.14 -2.92 14.35
C GLY A 42 8.34 -2.82 13.05
N MET A 43 7.47 -1.83 12.95
CA MET A 43 6.71 -1.56 11.72
C MET A 43 7.64 -1.22 10.54
N LEU A 44 8.66 -0.39 10.75
CA LEU A 44 9.68 -0.06 9.74
C LEU A 44 10.51 -1.28 9.32
N ALA A 45 10.84 -2.15 10.27
CA ALA A 45 11.58 -3.38 9.98
C ALA A 45 10.76 -4.30 9.06
N VAL A 46 9.48 -4.52 9.36
CA VAL A 46 8.57 -5.31 8.51
C VAL A 46 8.41 -4.68 7.13
N ALA A 47 8.20 -3.37 7.05
CA ALA A 47 8.11 -2.65 5.77
C ALA A 47 9.38 -2.83 4.92
N SER A 48 10.55 -2.77 5.57
CA SER A 48 11.83 -2.97 4.89
C SER A 48 11.98 -4.39 4.35
N VAL A 49 11.54 -5.41 5.09
CA VAL A 49 11.53 -6.80 4.62
C VAL A 49 10.64 -6.97 3.41
N ILE A 50 9.43 -6.39 3.41
CA ILE A 50 8.49 -6.46 2.28
C ILE A 50 9.13 -5.84 1.03
N MET A 51 9.69 -4.63 1.14
CA MET A 51 10.33 -3.96 0.00
C MET A 51 11.56 -4.70 -0.51
N ASN A 52 12.35 -5.31 0.39
CA ASN A 52 13.48 -6.15 0.01
C ASN A 52 13.03 -7.40 -0.77
N ARG A 53 11.91 -8.02 -0.37
CA ARG A 53 11.32 -9.17 -1.09
C ARG A 53 10.80 -8.79 -2.47
N VAL A 54 10.09 -7.66 -2.57
CA VAL A 54 9.62 -7.10 -3.85
C VAL A 54 10.82 -6.86 -4.77
N ARG A 55 11.91 -6.29 -4.24
CA ARG A 55 13.13 -6.01 -5.00
C ARG A 55 13.89 -7.29 -5.40
N CYS A 56 13.92 -8.31 -4.54
CA CYS A 56 14.52 -9.60 -4.89
C CYS A 56 13.76 -10.31 -6.02
N GLY A 57 12.44 -10.13 -6.10
CA GLY A 57 11.63 -10.77 -7.13
C GLY A 57 11.67 -12.30 -7.05
N GLY A 58 11.39 -12.97 -8.18
CA GLY A 58 11.46 -14.42 -8.29
C GLY A 58 10.36 -15.13 -7.49
N TRP A 59 10.74 -16.05 -6.59
CA TRP A 59 9.82 -16.86 -5.78
C TRP A 59 8.85 -16.02 -4.92
N TRP A 60 9.31 -14.83 -4.50
CA TRP A 60 8.56 -13.95 -3.62
C TRP A 60 7.45 -13.15 -4.32
N GLY A 61 7.56 -12.97 -5.64
CA GLY A 61 6.71 -12.08 -6.41
C GLY A 61 7.36 -10.73 -6.70
N SER A 62 6.81 -10.01 -7.68
CA SER A 62 7.39 -8.73 -8.15
C SER A 62 6.58 -7.51 -7.71
N THR A 63 5.45 -7.73 -7.04
CA THR A 63 4.56 -6.68 -6.55
C THR A 63 4.31 -6.83 -5.06
N ILE A 64 3.89 -5.74 -4.42
CA ILE A 64 3.50 -5.74 -3.00
C ILE A 64 2.36 -6.74 -2.76
N GLN A 65 1.39 -6.83 -3.68
CA GLN A 65 0.30 -7.79 -3.56
C GLN A 65 0.80 -9.23 -3.58
N ASP A 66 1.73 -9.56 -4.47
CA ASP A 66 2.28 -10.93 -4.56
C ASP A 66 3.02 -11.30 -3.28
N VAL A 67 3.89 -10.40 -2.79
CA VAL A 67 4.69 -10.64 -1.59
C VAL A 67 3.81 -10.74 -0.35
N CYS A 68 2.84 -9.83 -0.19
CA CYS A 68 1.94 -9.86 0.96
C CYS A 68 1.01 -11.08 0.90
N ARG A 69 0.39 -11.38 -0.24
CA ARG A 69 -0.61 -12.47 -0.38
C ARG A 69 -0.01 -13.87 -0.50
N LYS A 70 1.32 -14.03 -0.42
CA LYS A 70 1.92 -15.36 -0.42
C LYS A 70 1.51 -16.15 0.83
N PRO A 71 1.02 -17.39 0.68
CA PRO A 71 0.57 -18.18 1.82
C PRO A 71 1.75 -18.45 2.77
N TYR A 72 1.46 -18.39 4.08
CA TYR A 72 2.39 -18.66 5.18
C TYR A 72 3.58 -17.70 5.34
N GLN A 73 3.64 -16.59 4.58
CA GLN A 73 4.75 -15.64 4.68
C GLN A 73 4.49 -14.48 5.64
N LEU A 74 3.24 -13.99 5.69
CA LEU A 74 2.78 -12.88 6.52
C LEU A 74 1.31 -13.14 6.88
N GLU A 75 0.85 -12.71 8.06
CA GLU A 75 -0.55 -12.68 8.44
C GLU A 75 -1.28 -11.60 7.65
N VAL A 76 -1.70 -11.95 6.43
CA VAL A 76 -2.58 -11.08 5.65
C VAL A 76 -3.93 -11.05 6.31
N VAL A 77 -4.37 -9.86 6.71
CA VAL A 77 -5.78 -9.62 7.06
C VAL A 77 -6.59 -9.76 5.77
N PRO A 78 -7.37 -10.85 5.56
CA PRO A 78 -8.22 -10.92 4.38
C PRO A 78 -9.22 -9.76 4.40
N GLU A 79 -9.72 -9.39 3.22
CA GLU A 79 -10.62 -8.23 3.01
C GLU A 79 -11.83 -8.20 3.95
N ASN A 80 -12.18 -9.32 4.58
CA ASN A 80 -13.32 -9.48 5.48
C ASN A 80 -12.99 -9.97 6.91
N ARG A 81 -11.77 -9.80 7.42
CA ARG A 81 -11.50 -9.97 8.87
C ARG A 81 -11.42 -8.62 9.57
N THR A 82 -12.47 -8.32 10.34
CA THR A 82 -12.39 -7.43 11.50
C THR A 82 -11.34 -8.01 12.44
N CYS A 83 -10.34 -7.19 12.77
CA CYS A 83 -9.32 -7.48 13.78
C CYS A 83 -9.99 -7.85 15.10
N CYS A 84 -9.63 -9.00 15.69
CA CYS A 84 -9.84 -9.27 17.12
C CYS A 84 -8.77 -8.56 17.95
#